data_AF-A0A554IFS2-F1
#
_entry.id   AF-A0A554IFS2-F1
#
_cell.length_a   1.000
_cell.length_b   1.000
_cell.length_c   1.000
_cell.angle_alpha   90.00
_cell.angle_beta   90.00
_cell.angle_gamma   90.00
#
_symmetry.space_group_name_H-M   'P 1'
#
loop_
_entity.id
_entity.type
_entity.pdbx_description
1 polymer ?
#
loop_
_entity_poly.entity_id
_entity_poly.type
_entity_poly.pdbx_seq_one_letter_code
_entity_poly.pdbx_strand_id
1 'polypeptide(L)'
;MNSEEPVEVEVSNQEQIEIKEKRAREIANGGVFENIVEDLFDEKLLEGCIEKTKEDFGARIKNAHFEAKEKDWEILTAIRLFHLDTAEHCVRTLEILSHKIHETLTRPDGGSVNLDTNIIAENITIEEFLRAALLHDVGKIIVPRSILDNPLSNTNWWQVLSLAINSEGEDSDLIRNHIAKLSGAPFNIDTYRKDLDSHDVRPIQVCPVDVILPPEDISDLAKRGFTKENTILEIIMAHEEESRRILEASGFPVEAKLASMHHNYLHRDIGGQNSSVEALRVGADVVGISMADIIHLADVTDALVSSRSYKGPMPISKVLTILIQHANSGKVGKEMTYMWIKSELSKNKISEDEKMQFADDFKEINLFLSKQEKEAQVEFMAEAA
;
A
#
# COMPACT_ATOMS: atom_id res chain seq x y z
N MET A 1 -37.43 -55.59 -12.05
CA MET A 1 -36.98 -54.19 -12.01
C MET A 1 -36.25 -54.02 -10.70
N ASN A 2 -34.92 -54.17 -10.72
CA ASN A 2 -34.09 -53.86 -9.56
C ASN A 2 -33.89 -52.35 -9.56
N SER A 3 -34.51 -51.68 -8.60
CA SER A 3 -34.21 -50.29 -8.27
C SER A 3 -32.85 -50.28 -7.59
N GLU A 4 -31.81 -49.87 -8.31
CA GLU A 4 -30.54 -49.50 -7.71
C GLU A 4 -30.78 -48.24 -6.87
N GLU A 5 -30.67 -48.38 -5.55
CA GLU A 5 -30.64 -47.24 -4.65
C GLU A 5 -29.36 -46.42 -4.94
N PRO A 6 -29.45 -45.08 -4.98
CA PRO A 6 -28.30 -44.25 -5.23
C PRO A 6 -27.33 -44.38 -4.06
N VAL A 7 -26.10 -44.81 -4.36
CA VAL A 7 -24.99 -44.82 -3.41
C VAL A 7 -24.67 -43.36 -3.09
N GLU A 8 -25.05 -42.90 -1.89
CA GLU A 8 -24.57 -41.64 -1.34
C GLU A 8 -23.04 -41.74 -1.17
N VAL A 9 -22.31 -41.05 -2.03
CA VAL A 9 -20.85 -40.94 -1.91
C VAL A 9 -20.58 -39.95 -0.78
N GLU A 10 -20.14 -40.45 0.38
CA GLU A 10 -19.67 -39.62 1.49
C GLU A 10 -18.45 -38.80 1.01
N VAL A 11 -18.69 -37.50 0.79
CA VAL A 11 -17.65 -36.51 0.48
C VAL A 11 -16.75 -36.37 1.70
N SER A 12 -15.44 -36.52 1.53
CA SER A 12 -14.47 -36.47 2.64
C SER A 12 -14.50 -35.12 3.36
N ASN A 13 -14.15 -35.09 4.65
CA ASN A 13 -14.11 -33.85 5.44
C ASN A 13 -13.20 -32.76 4.80
N GLN A 14 -12.11 -33.16 4.16
CA GLN A 14 -11.19 -32.23 3.50
C GLN A 14 -11.83 -31.56 2.27
N GLU A 15 -12.53 -32.34 1.46
CA GLU A 15 -13.23 -31.85 0.28
C GLU A 15 -14.38 -30.90 0.66
N GLN A 16 -15.09 -31.17 1.77
CA GLN A 16 -16.09 -30.24 2.30
C GLN A 16 -15.49 -28.90 2.75
N ILE A 17 -14.29 -28.90 3.34
CA ILE A 17 -13.58 -27.67 3.72
C ILE A 17 -13.20 -26.86 2.49
N GLU A 18 -12.68 -27.51 1.45
CA GLU A 18 -12.29 -26.86 0.19
C GLU A 18 -13.48 -26.27 -0.55
N ILE A 19 -14.63 -26.96 -0.56
CA ILE A 19 -15.88 -26.44 -1.14
C ILE A 19 -16.34 -25.18 -0.38
N LYS A 20 -16.30 -25.19 0.95
CA LYS A 20 -16.69 -24.03 1.77
C LYS A 20 -15.76 -22.83 1.57
N GLU A 21 -14.44 -23.05 1.56
CA GLU A 21 -13.45 -21.99 1.31
C GLU A 21 -13.62 -21.42 -0.11
N LYS A 22 -13.87 -22.27 -1.11
CA LYS A 22 -14.15 -21.80 -2.47
C LYS A 22 -15.39 -20.92 -2.51
N ARG A 23 -16.49 -21.34 -1.87
CA ARG A 23 -17.72 -20.54 -1.78
C ARG A 23 -17.49 -19.20 -1.09
N ALA A 24 -16.75 -19.20 0.03
CA ALA A 24 -16.40 -17.98 0.75
C ALA A 24 -15.57 -17.00 -0.10
N ARG A 25 -14.66 -17.50 -0.94
CA ARG A 25 -13.90 -16.67 -1.88
C ARG A 25 -14.77 -16.10 -3.01
N GLU A 26 -15.74 -16.87 -3.50
CA GLU A 26 -16.71 -16.38 -4.49
C GLU A 26 -17.54 -15.22 -3.92
N ILE A 27 -17.98 -15.30 -2.66
CA ILE A 27 -18.65 -14.21 -1.94
C ILE A 27 -17.71 -13.00 -1.83
N ALA A 28 -16.48 -13.21 -1.35
CA ALA A 28 -15.49 -12.14 -1.17
C ALA A 28 -15.20 -11.39 -2.48
N ASN A 29 -15.15 -12.10 -3.62
CA ASN A 29 -14.92 -11.48 -4.93
C ASN A 29 -16.02 -10.48 -5.35
N GLY A 30 -17.19 -10.46 -4.68
CA GLY A 30 -18.24 -9.47 -4.91
C GLY A 30 -17.81 -8.03 -4.59
N GLY A 31 -16.78 -7.84 -3.75
CA GLY A 31 -16.05 -6.57 -3.63
C GLY A 31 -16.68 -5.48 -2.76
N VAL A 32 -17.77 -5.76 -2.06
CA VAL A 32 -18.42 -4.82 -1.11
C VAL A 32 -18.31 -5.39 0.30
N PHE A 33 -17.53 -4.75 1.18
CA PHE A 33 -17.20 -5.29 2.50
C PHE A 33 -18.42 -5.76 3.29
N GLU A 34 -19.45 -4.91 3.36
CA GLU A 34 -20.65 -5.17 4.14
C GLU A 34 -21.37 -6.43 3.63
N ASN A 35 -21.53 -6.56 2.32
CA ASN A 35 -22.14 -7.72 1.69
C ASN A 35 -21.30 -8.97 1.93
N ILE A 36 -19.96 -8.87 1.87
CA ILE A 36 -19.07 -10.03 2.11
C ILE A 36 -19.31 -10.59 3.51
N VAL A 37 -19.34 -9.73 4.53
CA VAL A 37 -19.54 -10.18 5.91
C VAL A 37 -20.96 -10.73 6.11
N GLU A 38 -21.98 -10.04 5.59
CA GLU A 38 -23.39 -10.45 5.69
C GLU A 38 -23.63 -11.80 5.00
N ASP A 39 -23.19 -11.97 3.75
CA ASP A 39 -23.36 -13.20 2.99
C ASP A 39 -22.59 -14.38 3.62
N LEU A 40 -21.37 -14.15 4.14
CA LEU A 40 -20.62 -15.18 4.87
C LEU A 40 -21.33 -15.60 6.16
N PHE A 41 -21.98 -14.65 6.85
CA PHE A 41 -22.75 -14.94 8.05
C PHE A 41 -24.01 -15.74 7.73
N ASP A 42 -24.78 -15.30 6.73
CA ASP A 42 -26.02 -15.94 6.29
C ASP A 42 -25.79 -17.37 5.77
N GLU A 43 -24.69 -17.60 5.06
CA GLU A 43 -24.28 -18.93 4.61
C GLU A 43 -23.57 -19.76 5.70
N LYS A 44 -23.42 -19.24 6.92
CA LYS A 44 -22.75 -19.89 8.07
C LYS A 44 -21.31 -20.30 7.77
N LEU A 45 -20.60 -19.46 7.02
CA LEU A 45 -19.20 -19.62 6.64
C LEU A 45 -18.26 -18.76 7.49
N LEU A 46 -18.75 -17.62 8.00
CA LEU A 46 -17.92 -16.58 8.63
C LEU A 46 -17.04 -17.10 9.77
N GLU A 47 -17.60 -17.81 10.76
CA GLU A 47 -16.84 -18.33 11.91
C GLU A 47 -15.70 -19.24 11.48
N GLY A 48 -15.96 -20.16 10.53
CA GLY A 48 -14.95 -21.07 10.01
C GLY A 48 -13.84 -20.34 9.26
N CYS A 49 -14.20 -19.32 8.49
CA CYS A 49 -13.22 -18.48 7.77
C CYS A 49 -12.38 -17.63 8.74
N ILE A 50 -12.95 -17.15 9.85
CA ILE A 50 -12.23 -16.44 10.91
C ILE A 50 -11.24 -17.37 11.60
N GLU A 51 -11.66 -18.56 12.00
CA GLU A 51 -10.75 -19.54 12.62
C GLU A 51 -9.60 -19.90 11.67
N LYS A 52 -9.89 -20.10 10.38
CA LYS A 52 -8.84 -20.33 9.39
C LYS A 52 -7.86 -19.14 9.28
N THR A 53 -8.37 -17.91 9.32
CA THR A 53 -7.55 -16.70 9.30
C THR A 53 -6.66 -16.58 10.55
N LYS A 54 -7.18 -16.98 11.72
CA LYS A 54 -6.40 -17.06 12.97
C LYS A 54 -5.33 -18.16 12.90
N GLU A 55 -5.61 -19.30 12.28
CA GLU A 55 -4.60 -20.33 12.04
C GLU A 55 -3.47 -19.81 11.15
N ASP A 56 -3.81 -19.11 10.07
CA ASP A 56 -2.85 -18.63 9.09
C ASP A 56 -1.97 -17.48 9.64
N PHE A 57 -2.56 -16.56 10.43
CA PHE A 57 -1.88 -15.31 10.85
C PHE A 57 -1.75 -15.09 12.37
N GLY A 58 -2.46 -15.85 13.20
CA GLY A 58 -2.58 -15.60 14.64
C GLY A 58 -1.26 -15.57 15.39
N ALA A 59 -0.35 -16.51 15.09
CA ALA A 59 0.96 -16.54 15.72
C ALA A 59 1.80 -15.29 15.38
N ARG A 60 1.75 -14.83 14.13
CA ARG A 60 2.50 -13.69 13.63
C ARG A 60 1.97 -12.37 14.21
N ILE A 61 0.66 -12.19 14.19
CA ILE A 61 0.00 -11.03 14.80
C ILE A 61 0.30 -10.94 16.30
N LYS A 62 0.27 -12.07 17.01
CA LYS A 62 0.63 -12.12 18.44
C LYS A 62 2.11 -11.80 18.68
N ASN A 63 3.00 -12.27 17.82
CA ASN A 63 4.44 -11.97 17.91
C ASN A 63 4.74 -10.49 17.63
N ALA A 64 3.91 -9.83 16.83
CA ALA A 64 3.89 -8.39 16.66
C ALA A 64 3.26 -7.63 17.86
N HIS A 65 3.04 -8.30 19.00
CA HIS A 65 2.49 -7.71 20.23
C HIS A 65 1.14 -7.00 20.03
N PHE A 66 0.36 -7.43 19.03
CA PHE A 66 -0.98 -6.91 18.76
C PHE A 66 -2.05 -7.91 19.19
N GLU A 67 -2.96 -7.47 20.05
CA GLU A 67 -4.10 -8.27 20.52
C GLU A 67 -5.32 -7.99 19.64
N ALA A 68 -5.41 -8.70 18.50
CA ALA A 68 -6.50 -8.55 17.55
C ALA A 68 -7.86 -8.96 18.16
N LYS A 69 -8.83 -8.03 18.08
CA LYS A 69 -10.22 -8.19 18.50
C LYS A 69 -11.04 -8.91 17.44
N GLU A 70 -12.27 -9.29 17.79
CA GLU A 70 -13.20 -9.99 16.88
C GLU A 70 -13.38 -9.27 15.54
N LYS A 71 -13.60 -7.95 15.58
CA LYS A 71 -13.76 -7.13 14.37
C LYS A 71 -12.48 -7.02 13.53
N ASP A 72 -11.30 -7.06 14.16
CA ASP A 72 -10.01 -7.07 13.45
C ASP A 72 -9.88 -8.37 12.63
N TRP A 73 -10.28 -9.50 13.21
CA TRP A 73 -10.29 -10.79 12.52
C TRP A 73 -11.31 -10.84 11.39
N GLU A 74 -12.52 -10.32 11.61
CA GLU A 74 -13.55 -10.25 10.57
C GLU A 74 -13.06 -9.48 9.33
N ILE A 75 -12.46 -8.30 9.54
CA ILE A 75 -11.92 -7.49 8.45
C ILE A 75 -10.76 -8.21 7.76
N LEU A 76 -9.79 -8.73 8.52
CA LEU A 76 -8.65 -9.45 7.95
C LEU A 76 -9.10 -10.70 7.19
N THR A 77 -10.16 -11.38 7.62
CA THR A 77 -10.76 -12.51 6.91
C THR A 77 -11.32 -12.09 5.57
N ALA A 78 -12.02 -10.96 5.49
CA ALA A 78 -12.51 -10.43 4.21
C ALA A 78 -11.35 -10.15 3.25
N ILE A 79 -10.26 -9.52 3.73
CA ILE A 79 -9.05 -9.27 2.94
C ILE A 79 -8.44 -10.60 2.45
N ARG A 80 -8.27 -11.60 3.34
CA ARG A 80 -7.66 -12.92 3.01
C ARG A 80 -8.46 -13.69 1.97
N LEU A 81 -9.78 -13.70 2.11
CA LEU A 81 -10.68 -14.38 1.18
C LEU A 81 -10.64 -13.72 -0.19
N PHE A 82 -10.65 -12.38 -0.23
CA PHE A 82 -10.56 -11.60 -1.46
C PHE A 82 -9.19 -11.76 -2.15
N HIS A 83 -8.11 -11.47 -1.42
CA HIS A 83 -6.76 -11.46 -1.94
C HIS A 83 -5.73 -11.80 -0.85
N LEU A 84 -5.26 -13.06 -0.85
CA LEU A 84 -4.34 -13.59 0.16
C LEU A 84 -3.04 -12.80 0.25
N ASP A 85 -2.46 -12.40 -0.88
CA ASP A 85 -1.20 -11.65 -0.92
C ASP A 85 -1.34 -10.27 -0.25
N THR A 86 -2.52 -9.64 -0.29
CA THR A 86 -2.80 -8.38 0.43
C THR A 86 -2.85 -8.63 1.94
N ALA A 87 -3.55 -9.68 2.39
CA ALA A 87 -3.60 -10.02 3.81
C ALA A 87 -2.20 -10.34 4.37
N GLU A 88 -1.41 -11.11 3.61
CA GLU A 88 -0.01 -11.40 3.92
C GLU A 88 0.86 -10.13 4.03
N HIS A 89 0.68 -9.20 3.09
CA HIS A 89 1.35 -7.90 3.09
C HIS A 89 0.95 -7.04 4.31
N CYS A 90 -0.33 -7.01 4.67
CA CYS A 90 -0.81 -6.32 5.85
C CYS A 90 -0.15 -6.86 7.14
N VAL A 91 -0.08 -8.18 7.28
CA VAL A 91 0.56 -8.83 8.44
C VAL A 91 2.06 -8.53 8.49
N ARG A 92 2.78 -8.55 7.36
CA ARG A 92 4.20 -8.17 7.34
C ARG A 92 4.42 -6.70 7.67
N THR A 93 3.55 -5.81 7.19
CA THR A 93 3.60 -4.38 7.51
C THR A 93 3.40 -4.16 9.01
N LEU A 94 2.45 -4.86 9.63
CA LEU A 94 2.29 -4.90 11.09
C LEU A 94 3.57 -5.37 11.80
N GLU A 95 4.19 -6.45 11.35
CA GLU A 95 5.44 -6.98 11.94
C GLU A 95 6.59 -5.97 11.87
N ILE A 96 6.77 -5.32 10.72
CA ILE A 96 7.78 -4.27 10.52
C ILE A 96 7.56 -3.13 11.53
N LEU A 97 6.32 -2.65 11.65
CA LEU A 97 5.98 -1.52 12.51
C LEU A 97 6.08 -1.85 13.98
N SER A 98 5.61 -3.04 14.39
CA SER A 98 5.74 -3.51 15.77
C SER A 98 7.20 -3.51 16.23
N HIS A 99 8.12 -3.99 15.38
CA HIS A 99 9.54 -3.91 15.69
C HIS A 99 10.04 -2.46 15.73
N LYS A 100 9.58 -1.63 14.78
CA LYS A 100 10.05 -0.25 14.64
C LYS A 100 9.63 0.67 15.77
N ILE A 101 8.46 0.45 16.35
CA ILE A 101 7.95 1.25 17.48
C ILE A 101 8.87 1.16 18.70
N HIS A 102 9.53 0.03 18.91
CA HIS A 102 10.40 -0.19 20.06
C HIS A 102 11.87 0.17 19.79
N GLU A 103 12.18 0.67 18.60
CA GLU A 103 13.53 1.07 18.24
C GLU A 103 13.83 2.52 18.62
N THR A 104 15.04 2.75 19.13
CA THR A 104 15.58 4.09 19.24
C THR A 104 16.11 4.53 17.88
N LEU A 105 15.45 5.52 17.28
CA LEU A 105 15.83 6.09 16.00
C LEU A 105 16.74 7.31 16.21
N THR A 106 17.78 7.44 15.39
CA THR A 106 18.72 8.57 15.45
C THR A 106 18.27 9.68 14.51
N ARG A 107 18.02 10.87 15.07
CA ARG A 107 17.65 12.08 14.34
C ARG A 107 18.84 12.69 13.57
N PRO A 108 18.59 13.56 12.57
CA PRO A 108 19.66 14.22 11.82
C PRO A 108 20.59 15.11 12.67
N ASP A 109 20.07 15.70 13.75
CA ASP A 109 20.82 16.50 14.72
C ASP A 109 21.70 15.66 15.68
N GLY A 110 21.65 14.34 15.57
CA GLY A 110 22.33 13.40 16.47
C GLY A 110 21.52 13.06 17.72
N GLY A 111 20.34 13.65 17.90
CA GLY A 111 19.37 13.29 18.92
C GLY A 111 18.81 11.88 18.70
N SER A 112 18.07 11.39 19.69
CA SER A 112 17.39 10.09 19.61
C SER A 112 15.91 10.27 19.87
N VAL A 113 15.09 9.49 19.17
CA VAL A 113 13.65 9.49 19.32
C VAL A 113 13.13 8.06 19.43
N ASN A 114 12.09 7.88 20.24
CA ASN A 114 11.32 6.65 20.31
C ASN A 114 9.93 6.92 19.75
N LEU A 115 9.46 6.07 18.82
CA LEU A 115 8.18 6.26 18.15
C LEU A 115 7.00 6.07 19.10
N ASP A 116 7.12 5.23 20.14
CA ASP A 116 6.06 5.06 21.14
C ASP A 116 5.60 6.39 21.76
N THR A 117 6.54 7.27 22.04
CA THR A 117 6.34 8.55 22.70
C THR A 117 5.68 9.55 21.75
N ASN A 118 6.01 9.49 20.46
CA ASN A 118 5.36 10.32 19.44
C ASN A 118 3.94 9.88 19.14
N ILE A 119 3.70 8.56 19.05
CA ILE A 119 2.35 7.99 18.88
C ILE A 119 1.43 8.50 20.00
N ILE A 120 1.89 8.41 21.25
CA ILE A 120 1.15 8.89 22.42
C ILE A 120 0.94 10.42 22.37
N ALA A 121 1.93 11.18 21.92
CA ALA A 121 1.83 12.64 21.80
C ALA A 121 0.75 13.08 20.79
N GLU A 122 0.44 12.25 19.78
CA GLU A 122 -0.66 12.48 18.84
C GLU A 122 -2.04 12.06 19.37
N ASN A 123 -2.15 11.63 20.63
CA ASN A 123 -3.33 11.01 21.21
C ASN A 123 -3.78 9.75 20.49
N ILE A 124 -2.84 9.01 19.90
CA ILE A 124 -3.07 7.70 19.29
C ILE A 124 -2.48 6.65 20.23
N THR A 125 -3.19 5.54 20.43
CA THR A 125 -2.64 4.40 21.16
C THR A 125 -1.80 3.52 20.22
N ILE A 126 -0.81 2.80 20.79
CA ILE A 126 -0.02 1.83 20.02
C ILE A 126 -0.94 0.77 19.38
N GLU A 127 -2.02 0.39 20.07
CA GLU A 127 -3.00 -0.57 19.56
C GLU A 127 -3.75 -0.03 18.32
N GLU A 128 -4.22 1.22 18.35
CA GLU A 128 -4.85 1.85 17.18
C GLU A 128 -3.86 1.97 16.02
N PHE A 129 -2.62 2.39 16.28
CA PHE A 129 -1.60 2.50 15.24
C PHE A 129 -1.27 1.14 14.59
N LEU A 130 -1.11 0.08 15.38
CA LEU A 130 -0.87 -1.28 14.88
C LEU A 130 -2.10 -1.85 14.16
N ARG A 131 -3.33 -1.55 14.63
CA ARG A 131 -4.55 -1.92 13.91
C ARG A 131 -4.63 -1.22 12.55
N ALA A 132 -4.30 0.07 12.49
CA ALA A 132 -4.23 0.81 11.25
C ALA A 132 -3.26 0.14 10.27
N ALA A 133 -2.08 -0.27 10.73
CA ALA A 133 -1.14 -1.01 9.91
C ALA A 133 -1.68 -2.35 9.39
N LEU A 134 -2.39 -3.12 10.25
CA LEU A 134 -2.95 -4.41 9.87
C LEU A 134 -4.11 -4.27 8.87
N LEU A 135 -4.84 -3.16 8.88
CA LEU A 135 -6.08 -3.01 8.11
C LEU A 135 -6.02 -1.89 7.05
N HIS A 136 -4.85 -1.25 6.85
CA HIS A 136 -4.70 -0.08 5.96
C HIS A 136 -5.20 -0.32 4.53
N ASP A 137 -5.13 -1.57 4.11
CA ASP A 137 -5.35 -2.02 2.75
C ASP A 137 -6.72 -2.69 2.54
N VAL A 138 -7.63 -2.61 3.52
CA VAL A 138 -8.96 -3.25 3.43
C VAL A 138 -9.76 -2.78 2.22
N GLY A 139 -9.61 -1.52 1.81
CA GLY A 139 -10.24 -0.97 0.62
C GLY A 139 -9.80 -1.61 -0.69
N LYS A 140 -8.73 -2.41 -0.73
CA LYS A 140 -8.36 -3.13 -1.96
C LYS A 140 -9.42 -4.12 -2.42
N ILE A 141 -10.41 -4.47 -1.58
CA ILE A 141 -11.56 -5.29 -1.96
C ILE A 141 -12.38 -4.70 -3.12
N ILE A 142 -12.36 -3.37 -3.30
CA ILE A 142 -13.05 -2.73 -4.43
C ILE A 142 -12.23 -2.76 -5.72
N VAL A 143 -10.93 -3.06 -5.66
CA VAL A 143 -10.06 -3.12 -6.84
C VAL A 143 -10.17 -4.52 -7.46
N PRO A 144 -10.65 -4.66 -8.70
CA PRO A 144 -10.78 -5.97 -9.32
C PRO A 144 -9.47 -6.76 -9.32
N ARG A 145 -9.60 -8.08 -9.18
CA ARG A 145 -8.44 -8.98 -9.17
C ARG A 145 -7.63 -8.92 -10.45
N SER A 146 -8.24 -8.70 -11.61
CA SER A 146 -7.49 -8.55 -12.87
C SER A 146 -6.57 -7.33 -12.90
N ILE A 147 -6.79 -6.35 -12.02
CA ILE A 147 -5.90 -5.22 -11.80
C ILE A 147 -4.86 -5.54 -10.72
N LEU A 148 -5.27 -6.12 -9.57
CA LEU A 148 -4.36 -6.45 -8.47
C LEU A 148 -3.33 -7.53 -8.84
N ASP A 149 -3.80 -8.59 -9.50
CA ASP A 149 -3.01 -9.75 -9.94
C ASP A 149 -2.32 -9.49 -11.30
N ASN A 150 -2.37 -8.26 -11.82
CA ASN A 150 -1.85 -7.94 -13.14
C ASN A 150 -0.32 -8.16 -13.19
N PRO A 151 0.19 -9.09 -14.03
CA PRO A 151 1.61 -9.44 -14.05
C PRO A 151 2.47 -8.48 -14.87
N LEU A 152 1.89 -7.45 -15.49
CA LEU A 152 2.60 -6.59 -16.42
C LEU A 152 3.66 -5.75 -15.70
N SER A 153 4.92 -5.92 -16.14
CA SER A 153 6.02 -5.05 -15.73
C SER A 153 5.86 -3.63 -16.30
N ASN A 154 6.55 -2.65 -15.73
CA ASN A 154 6.55 -1.28 -16.25
C ASN A 154 6.96 -1.22 -17.74
N THR A 155 7.88 -2.08 -18.16
CA THR A 155 8.29 -2.19 -19.58
C THR A 155 7.15 -2.69 -20.46
N ASN A 156 6.37 -3.66 -19.99
CA ASN A 156 5.23 -4.18 -20.73
C ASN A 156 4.11 -3.12 -20.78
N TRP A 157 3.92 -2.38 -19.70
CA TRP A 157 3.01 -1.24 -19.65
C TRP A 157 3.33 -0.17 -20.69
N TRP A 158 4.63 0.11 -20.92
CA TRP A 158 5.04 1.02 -21.99
C TRP A 158 4.68 0.51 -23.39
N GLN A 159 4.75 -0.80 -23.62
CA GLN A 159 4.38 -1.39 -24.91
C GLN A 159 2.88 -1.28 -25.14
N VAL A 160 2.07 -1.59 -24.12
CA VAL A 160 0.60 -1.45 -24.18
C VAL A 160 0.20 -0.01 -24.48
N LEU A 161 0.78 0.95 -23.76
CA LEU A 161 0.54 2.37 -24.01
C LEU A 161 0.96 2.79 -25.42
N SER A 162 2.12 2.31 -25.91
CA SER A 162 2.58 2.61 -27.26
C SER A 162 1.62 2.10 -28.33
N LEU A 163 1.06 0.90 -28.16
CA LEU A 163 0.08 0.34 -29.09
C LEU A 163 -1.22 1.15 -29.07
N ALA A 164 -1.70 1.53 -27.89
CA ALA A 164 -2.93 2.29 -27.73
C ALA A 164 -2.85 3.72 -28.28
N ILE A 165 -1.71 4.39 -28.13
CA ILE A 165 -1.50 5.75 -28.68
C ILE A 165 -1.45 5.73 -30.22
N ASN A 166 -0.93 4.65 -30.80
CA ASN A 166 -0.77 4.49 -32.25
C ASN A 166 -2.03 3.95 -32.93
N SER A 167 -3.07 3.55 -32.17
CA SER A 167 -4.37 3.22 -32.76
C SER A 167 -5.13 4.50 -33.15
N GLU A 168 -6.03 4.36 -34.12
CA GLU A 168 -7.04 5.37 -34.45
C GLU A 168 -8.31 5.12 -33.62
N GLY A 169 -8.88 6.16 -33.02
CA GLY A 169 -10.12 6.06 -32.25
C GLY A 169 -10.19 7.00 -31.05
N GLU A 170 -11.36 7.02 -30.39
CA GLU A 170 -11.64 7.86 -29.21
C GLU A 170 -10.67 7.58 -28.05
N ASP A 171 -10.28 6.32 -27.85
CA ASP A 171 -9.39 5.90 -26.76
C ASP A 171 -7.99 6.50 -26.89
N SER A 172 -7.48 6.61 -28.13
CA SER A 172 -6.19 7.22 -28.43
C SER A 172 -6.18 8.71 -28.10
N ASP A 173 -7.27 9.41 -28.42
CA ASP A 173 -7.44 10.83 -28.10
C ASP A 173 -7.57 11.04 -26.58
N LEU A 174 -8.27 10.15 -25.87
CA LEU A 174 -8.36 10.18 -24.40
C LEU A 174 -6.97 10.04 -23.76
N ILE A 175 -6.16 9.07 -24.20
CA ILE A 175 -4.79 8.89 -23.71
C ILE A 175 -3.93 10.13 -23.98
N ARG A 176 -3.99 10.68 -25.19
CA ARG A 176 -3.23 11.89 -25.56
C ARG A 176 -3.60 13.07 -24.68
N ASN A 177 -4.88 13.23 -24.37
CA ASN A 177 -5.39 14.26 -23.46
C ASN A 177 -4.90 14.05 -22.02
N HIS A 178 -4.91 12.80 -21.51
CA HIS A 178 -4.35 12.48 -20.20
C HIS A 178 -2.86 12.78 -20.12
N ILE A 179 -2.08 12.40 -21.14
CA ILE A 179 -0.64 12.70 -21.21
C ILE A 179 -0.42 14.20 -21.20
N ALA A 180 -1.14 14.96 -22.03
CA ALA A 180 -0.97 16.41 -22.10
C ALA A 180 -1.33 17.11 -20.78
N LYS A 181 -2.35 16.62 -20.08
CA LYS A 181 -2.75 17.11 -18.76
C LYS A 181 -1.67 16.84 -17.70
N LEU A 182 -1.10 15.63 -17.67
CA LEU A 182 -0.12 15.24 -16.66
C LEU A 182 1.28 15.79 -16.91
N SER A 183 1.70 15.90 -18.17
CA SER A 183 3.00 16.49 -18.54
C SER A 183 3.01 18.02 -18.50
N GLY A 184 1.82 18.65 -18.50
CA GLY A 184 1.68 20.11 -18.63
C GLY A 184 2.12 20.64 -20.01
N ALA A 185 2.31 19.77 -21.01
CA ALA A 185 2.74 20.11 -22.36
C ALA A 185 1.84 19.44 -23.41
N PRO A 186 1.65 20.06 -24.60
CA PRO A 186 0.92 19.41 -25.69
C PRO A 186 1.51 18.04 -26.02
N PHE A 187 0.65 17.06 -26.26
CA PHE A 187 1.09 15.72 -26.64
C PHE A 187 1.91 15.75 -27.94
N ASN A 188 3.04 15.04 -27.95
CA ASN A 188 3.87 14.84 -29.14
C ASN A 188 4.28 13.37 -29.24
N ILE A 189 3.89 12.72 -30.33
CA ILE A 189 4.11 11.29 -30.57
C ILE A 189 5.60 10.88 -30.59
N ASP A 190 6.49 11.79 -30.98
CA ASP A 190 7.92 11.51 -31.08
C ASP A 190 8.64 11.68 -29.74
N THR A 191 8.07 12.47 -28.81
CA THR A 191 8.73 12.83 -27.55
C THR A 191 7.98 12.37 -26.30
N TYR A 192 6.73 11.90 -26.40
CA TYR A 192 5.87 11.65 -25.25
C TYR A 192 6.52 10.77 -24.18
N ARG A 193 7.28 9.74 -24.57
CA ARG A 193 7.95 8.86 -23.61
C ARG A 193 8.99 9.62 -22.79
N LYS A 194 9.82 10.44 -23.44
CA LYS A 194 10.79 11.29 -22.77
C LYS A 194 10.10 12.32 -21.89
N ASP A 195 9.00 12.88 -22.38
CA ASP A 195 8.22 13.87 -21.63
C ASP A 195 7.63 13.23 -20.37
N LEU A 196 7.01 12.05 -20.47
CA LEU A 196 6.51 11.30 -19.33
C LEU A 196 7.63 10.87 -18.36
N ASP A 197 8.75 10.34 -18.87
CA ASP A 197 9.91 9.95 -18.05
C ASP A 197 10.48 11.16 -17.27
N SER A 198 10.53 12.34 -17.91
CA SER A 198 11.02 13.57 -17.27
C SER A 198 10.07 14.15 -16.22
N HIS A 199 8.79 13.75 -16.24
CA HIS A 199 7.78 14.15 -15.25
C HIS A 199 7.43 13.01 -14.27
N ASP A 200 8.18 11.90 -14.29
CA ASP A 200 7.92 10.72 -13.46
C ASP A 200 6.48 10.16 -13.62
N VAL A 201 5.95 10.22 -14.84
CA VAL A 201 4.60 9.72 -15.15
C VAL A 201 4.71 8.31 -15.74
N ARG A 202 4.11 7.34 -15.04
CA ARG A 202 4.05 5.94 -15.46
C ARG A 202 2.85 5.66 -16.37
N PRO A 203 2.92 4.64 -17.24
CA PRO A 203 1.81 4.33 -18.16
C PRO A 203 0.48 4.04 -17.46
N ILE A 204 0.50 3.42 -16.27
CA ILE A 204 -0.70 3.12 -15.48
C ILE A 204 -1.49 4.37 -15.05
N GLN A 205 -0.88 5.56 -15.16
CA GLN A 205 -1.47 6.85 -14.81
C GLN A 205 -2.19 7.51 -15.98
N VAL A 206 -2.00 7.01 -17.20
CA VAL A 206 -2.55 7.62 -18.42
C VAL A 206 -3.41 6.65 -19.20
N CYS A 207 -3.17 5.34 -19.09
CA CYS A 207 -3.87 4.33 -19.85
C CYS A 207 -5.22 4.00 -19.19
N PRO A 208 -6.36 4.31 -19.87
CA PRO A 208 -7.67 3.94 -19.40
C PRO A 208 -7.84 2.41 -19.38
N VAL A 209 -8.75 1.92 -18.56
CA VAL A 209 -8.96 0.48 -18.41
C VAL A 209 -9.61 -0.18 -19.61
N ASP A 210 -10.46 0.51 -20.40
CA ASP A 210 -11.07 -0.08 -21.61
C ASP A 210 -10.06 -0.51 -22.67
N VAL A 211 -8.89 0.12 -22.71
CA VAL A 211 -7.81 -0.22 -23.62
C VAL A 211 -7.17 -1.57 -23.27
N ILE A 212 -7.25 -1.98 -22.00
CA ILE A 212 -6.39 -3.04 -21.46
C ILE A 212 -7.19 -4.22 -20.94
N LEU A 213 -8.30 -3.93 -20.26
CA LEU A 213 -9.10 -4.94 -19.60
C LEU A 213 -10.16 -5.50 -20.56
N PRO A 214 -10.45 -6.80 -20.47
CA PRO A 214 -11.50 -7.40 -21.26
C PRO A 214 -12.89 -6.89 -20.84
N PRO A 215 -13.92 -6.96 -21.70
CA PRO A 215 -15.25 -6.39 -21.44
C PRO A 215 -15.92 -6.89 -20.14
N GLU A 216 -15.66 -8.13 -19.75
CA GLU A 216 -16.15 -8.72 -18.49
C GLU A 216 -15.63 -7.97 -17.25
N ASP A 217 -14.37 -7.54 -17.27
CA ASP A 217 -13.74 -6.81 -16.17
C ASP A 217 -14.22 -5.36 -16.11
N ILE A 218 -14.51 -4.75 -17.27
CA ILE A 218 -15.14 -3.42 -17.36
C ILE A 218 -16.55 -3.45 -16.75
N SER A 219 -17.30 -4.51 -17.01
CA SER A 219 -18.62 -4.70 -16.40
C SER A 219 -18.54 -4.85 -14.88
N ASP A 220 -17.51 -5.55 -14.38
CA ASP A 220 -17.27 -5.67 -12.93
C ASP A 220 -16.88 -4.32 -12.30
N LEU A 221 -16.01 -3.56 -12.95
CA LEU A 221 -15.63 -2.20 -12.55
C LEU A 221 -16.83 -1.26 -12.45
N ALA A 222 -17.75 -1.32 -13.41
CA ALA A 222 -18.95 -0.49 -13.40
C ALA A 222 -19.84 -0.75 -12.17
N LYS A 223 -19.93 -2.01 -11.70
CA LYS A 223 -20.66 -2.35 -10.46
C LYS A 223 -20.01 -1.76 -9.21
N ARG A 224 -18.70 -1.49 -9.28
CA ARG A 224 -17.88 -0.91 -8.20
C ARG A 224 -17.79 0.62 -8.30
N GLY A 225 -18.52 1.23 -9.23
CA GLY A 225 -18.58 2.69 -9.39
C GLY A 225 -17.49 3.29 -10.28
N PHE A 226 -16.70 2.46 -10.98
CA PHE A 226 -15.69 2.94 -11.93
C PHE A 226 -16.24 3.04 -13.34
N THR A 227 -15.66 3.95 -14.11
CA THR A 227 -15.93 4.16 -15.53
C THR A 227 -14.82 3.54 -16.36
N LYS A 228 -15.11 3.30 -17.64
CA LYS A 228 -14.15 2.66 -18.56
C LYS A 228 -12.97 3.60 -18.89
N GLU A 229 -13.18 4.90 -18.71
CA GLU A 229 -12.22 5.98 -18.89
C GLU A 229 -11.24 6.11 -17.71
N ASN A 230 -11.53 5.48 -16.57
CA ASN A 230 -10.63 5.51 -15.42
C ASN A 230 -9.31 4.84 -15.75
N THR A 231 -8.22 5.38 -15.24
CA THR A 231 -6.90 4.75 -15.33
C THR A 231 -6.72 3.68 -14.26
N ILE A 232 -5.77 2.77 -14.47
CA ILE A 232 -5.41 1.76 -13.47
C ILE A 232 -5.00 2.42 -12.16
N LEU A 233 -4.23 3.52 -12.20
CA LEU A 233 -3.83 4.21 -10.99
C LEU A 233 -5.05 4.80 -10.26
N GLU A 234 -6.01 5.41 -10.96
CA GLU A 234 -7.22 5.98 -10.32
C GLU A 234 -8.03 4.91 -9.59
N ILE A 235 -8.18 3.72 -10.20
CA ILE A 235 -8.89 2.60 -9.57
C ILE A 235 -8.13 2.11 -8.35
N ILE A 236 -6.81 1.97 -8.44
CA ILE A 236 -5.99 1.61 -7.28
C ILE A 236 -6.12 2.68 -6.20
N MET A 237 -6.01 3.98 -6.51
CA MET A 237 -6.09 5.08 -5.55
C MET A 237 -7.39 5.09 -4.73
N ALA A 238 -8.49 4.60 -5.29
CA ALA A 238 -9.77 4.53 -4.60
C ALA A 238 -9.74 3.67 -3.32
N HIS A 239 -8.76 2.76 -3.18
CA HIS A 239 -8.67 1.92 -1.99
C HIS A 239 -8.40 2.72 -0.70
N GLU A 240 -7.70 3.85 -0.75
CA GLU A 240 -7.44 4.65 0.47
C GLU A 240 -8.76 5.16 1.07
N GLU A 241 -9.63 5.70 0.20
CA GLU A 241 -10.92 6.22 0.60
C GLU A 241 -11.88 5.10 1.01
N GLU A 242 -11.84 3.97 0.32
CA GLU A 242 -12.66 2.83 0.70
C GLU A 242 -12.19 2.19 2.02
N SER A 243 -10.87 2.12 2.27
CA SER A 243 -10.32 1.72 3.57
C SER A 243 -10.84 2.63 4.68
N ARG A 244 -10.81 3.95 4.45
CA ARG A 244 -11.37 4.95 5.39
C ARG A 244 -12.83 4.65 5.70
N ARG A 245 -13.66 4.48 4.67
CA ARG A 245 -15.10 4.23 4.78
C ARG A 245 -15.40 2.97 5.60
N ILE A 246 -14.73 1.86 5.28
CA ILE A 246 -14.93 0.57 5.94
C ILE A 246 -14.51 0.64 7.42
N LEU A 247 -13.36 1.26 7.71
CA LEU A 247 -12.85 1.37 9.07
C LEU A 247 -13.70 2.31 9.93
N GLU A 248 -14.15 3.45 9.40
CA GLU A 248 -15.10 4.33 10.09
C GLU A 248 -16.42 3.61 10.42
N ALA A 249 -17.00 2.93 9.44
CA ALA A 249 -18.23 2.16 9.63
C ALA A 249 -18.04 1.01 10.64
N SER A 250 -16.82 0.50 10.78
CA SER A 250 -16.45 -0.53 11.75
C SER A 250 -16.12 0.01 13.15
N GLY A 251 -16.17 1.33 13.36
CA GLY A 251 -15.90 1.96 14.64
C GLY A 251 -14.41 2.25 14.91
N PHE A 252 -13.60 2.36 13.86
CA PHE A 252 -12.15 2.59 13.91
C PHE A 252 -11.76 3.93 13.27
N PRO A 253 -12.16 5.08 13.84
CA PRO A 253 -11.96 6.39 13.21
C PRO A 253 -10.50 6.83 13.12
N VAL A 254 -9.66 6.43 14.08
CA VAL A 254 -8.22 6.74 14.06
C VAL A 254 -7.53 5.95 12.95
N GLU A 255 -7.82 4.66 12.88
CA GLU A 255 -7.30 3.74 11.87
C GLU A 255 -7.76 4.15 10.47
N ALA A 256 -9.03 4.57 10.33
CA ALA A 256 -9.56 5.08 9.08
C ALA A 256 -8.78 6.30 8.57
N LYS A 257 -8.48 7.26 9.45
CA LYS A 257 -7.67 8.44 9.10
C LYS A 257 -6.27 8.04 8.65
N LEU A 258 -5.63 7.09 9.34
CA LEU A 258 -4.30 6.63 8.98
C LEU A 258 -4.30 5.85 7.65
N ALA A 259 -5.29 4.98 7.46
CA ALA A 259 -5.48 4.22 6.22
C ALA A 259 -5.80 5.12 5.03
N SER A 260 -6.46 6.26 5.21
CA SER A 260 -6.73 7.19 4.10
C SER A 260 -5.52 8.02 3.65
N MET A 261 -4.41 7.97 4.39
CA MET A 261 -3.24 8.83 4.19
C MET A 261 -1.95 8.05 3.92
N HIS A 262 -1.99 6.71 3.89
CA HIS A 262 -0.77 5.90 3.86
C HIS A 262 -0.04 5.89 2.51
N HIS A 263 -0.61 6.41 1.42
CA HIS A 263 0.08 6.75 0.17
C HIS A 263 0.00 8.23 -0.20
N ASN A 264 -0.82 9.03 0.51
CA ASN A 264 -0.99 10.48 0.32
C ASN A 264 -1.44 10.88 -1.11
N TYR A 265 -2.29 10.08 -1.77
CA TYR A 265 -2.66 10.35 -3.16
C TYR A 265 -3.51 11.62 -3.34
N LEU A 266 -4.53 11.83 -2.49
CA LEU A 266 -5.53 12.91 -2.62
C LEU A 266 -5.07 14.27 -2.09
N HIS A 267 -4.03 14.27 -1.26
CA HIS A 267 -3.57 15.46 -0.56
C HIS A 267 -2.59 16.32 -1.38
N ARG A 268 -2.26 15.87 -2.61
CA ARG A 268 -1.33 16.50 -3.55
C ARG A 268 -1.87 17.75 -4.26
N ASP A 269 -3.20 17.89 -4.37
CA ASP A 269 -3.83 18.91 -5.24
C ASP A 269 -4.09 20.26 -4.57
N ILE A 270 -3.89 20.39 -3.26
CA ILE A 270 -4.02 21.69 -2.56
C ILE A 270 -2.64 22.34 -2.44
N GLY A 271 -2.09 22.71 -3.60
CA GLY A 271 -1.09 23.77 -3.72
C GLY A 271 0.20 23.61 -2.91
N GLY A 272 0.99 22.56 -3.17
CA GLY A 272 2.46 22.56 -2.92
C GLY A 272 2.92 22.83 -1.49
N GLN A 273 2.02 22.87 -0.51
CA GLN A 273 2.32 22.91 0.91
C GLN A 273 2.00 21.55 1.49
N ASN A 274 3.02 20.97 2.13
CA ASN A 274 2.99 19.72 2.89
C ASN A 274 1.62 19.42 3.48
N SER A 275 0.86 18.60 2.78
CA SER A 275 -0.44 18.11 3.21
C SER A 275 -0.33 16.93 4.19
N SER A 276 0.90 16.57 4.57
CA SER A 276 1.21 15.77 5.77
C SER A 276 1.17 16.58 7.07
N VAL A 277 0.62 17.81 7.06
CA VAL A 277 0.56 18.69 8.24
C VAL A 277 -0.89 19.05 8.60
N GLU A 278 -1.65 18.07 9.07
CA GLU A 278 -2.34 18.26 10.35
C GLU A 278 -1.38 17.85 11.47
N ALA A 279 -0.18 18.45 11.51
CA ALA A 279 0.61 18.44 12.73
C ALA A 279 -0.11 19.37 13.70
N LEU A 280 -0.96 18.80 14.56
CA LEU A 280 -1.41 19.48 15.77
C LEU A 280 -0.18 19.69 16.65
N ARG A 281 0.43 20.87 16.50
CA ARG A 281 1.56 21.33 17.32
C ARG A 281 1.16 21.36 18.79
N VAL A 282 1.78 20.51 19.60
CA VAL A 282 1.75 20.61 21.06
C VAL A 282 3.12 21.09 21.55
N GLY A 283 3.29 22.40 21.74
CA GLY A 283 4.50 22.97 22.35
C GLY A 283 5.55 23.50 21.37
N ALA A 284 6.64 24.04 21.93
CA ALA A 284 7.66 24.80 21.21
C ALA A 284 8.71 23.94 20.48
N ASP A 285 8.90 22.68 20.87
CA ASP A 285 9.83 21.74 20.21
C ASP A 285 9.09 20.43 19.91
N VAL A 286 8.52 20.29 18.71
CA VAL A 286 7.98 19.00 18.23
C VAL A 286 8.32 18.84 16.75
N VAL A 287 9.13 17.83 16.45
CA VAL A 287 9.24 17.28 15.11
C VAL A 287 7.88 16.70 14.72
N GLY A 288 7.26 17.24 13.67
CA GLY A 288 6.03 16.67 13.12
C GLY A 288 6.32 15.36 12.40
N ILE A 289 6.39 14.24 13.13
CA ILE A 289 6.47 12.90 12.54
C ILE A 289 5.04 12.42 12.30
N SER A 290 4.60 12.40 11.04
CA SER A 290 3.29 11.87 10.68
C SER A 290 3.23 10.35 10.89
N MET A 291 2.21 9.86 11.60
CA MET A 291 2.01 8.41 11.75
C MET A 291 1.71 7.71 10.42
N ALA A 292 1.03 8.40 9.50
CA ALA A 292 0.81 7.89 8.14
C ALA A 292 2.12 7.73 7.36
N ASP A 293 3.12 8.60 7.59
CA ASP A 293 4.44 8.48 6.98
C ASP A 293 5.15 7.19 7.43
N ILE A 294 5.00 6.82 8.70
CA ILE A 294 5.62 5.59 9.23
C ILE A 294 4.96 4.36 8.60
N ILE A 295 3.63 4.34 8.48
CA ILE A 295 2.90 3.27 7.79
C ILE A 295 3.31 3.20 6.32
N HIS A 296 3.39 4.34 5.62
CA HIS A 296 3.86 4.42 4.24
C HIS A 296 5.25 3.79 4.05
N LEU A 297 6.21 4.14 4.92
CA LEU A 297 7.57 3.60 4.82
C LEU A 297 7.59 2.09 5.05
N ALA A 298 6.79 1.58 5.98
CA ALA A 298 6.67 0.15 6.24
C ALA A 298 6.02 -0.60 5.05
N ASP A 299 4.90 -0.08 4.54
CA ASP A 299 4.19 -0.61 3.38
C ASP A 299 5.13 -0.70 2.16
N VAL A 300 5.77 0.41 1.79
CA VAL A 300 6.67 0.45 0.63
C VAL A 300 7.89 -0.46 0.83
N THR A 301 8.42 -0.54 2.06
CA THR A 301 9.53 -1.45 2.38
C THR A 301 9.11 -2.90 2.17
N ASP A 302 7.97 -3.34 2.73
CA ASP A 302 7.47 -4.70 2.52
C ASP A 302 7.19 -4.95 1.05
N ALA A 303 6.52 -4.02 0.37
CA ALA A 303 6.14 -4.15 -1.03
C ALA A 303 7.33 -4.38 -1.98
N LEU A 304 8.50 -3.84 -1.62
CA LEU A 304 9.71 -3.96 -2.43
C LEU A 304 10.64 -5.10 -2.01
N VAL A 305 10.68 -5.44 -0.70
CA VAL A 305 11.55 -6.51 -0.18
C VAL A 305 10.86 -7.87 -0.26
N SER A 306 9.54 -7.94 -0.11
CA SER A 306 8.80 -9.20 -0.21
C SER A 306 8.86 -9.76 -1.63
N SER A 307 8.97 -11.09 -1.74
CA SER A 307 8.74 -11.77 -3.01
C SER A 307 7.23 -11.76 -3.30
N ARG A 308 6.82 -11.15 -4.40
CA ARG A 308 5.44 -11.20 -4.92
C ARG A 308 5.38 -12.19 -6.07
N SER A 309 4.18 -12.69 -6.38
CA SER A 309 3.92 -13.62 -7.49
C SER A 309 4.52 -13.18 -8.84
N TYR A 310 4.68 -11.87 -9.05
CA TYR A 310 5.22 -11.27 -10.27
C TYR A 310 6.59 -10.58 -10.12
N LYS A 311 7.20 -10.53 -8.92
CA LYS A 311 8.47 -9.78 -8.70
C LYS A 311 9.31 -10.39 -7.56
N GLY A 312 10.59 -10.66 -7.84
CA GLY A 312 11.56 -11.08 -6.83
C GLY A 312 11.94 -9.95 -5.85
N PRO A 313 12.54 -10.31 -4.70
CA PRO A 313 12.93 -9.34 -3.67
C PRO A 313 13.94 -8.32 -4.19
N MET A 314 13.74 -7.05 -3.88
CA MET A 314 14.64 -5.97 -4.29
C MET A 314 15.81 -5.81 -3.30
N PRO A 315 17.05 -5.55 -3.77
CA PRO A 315 18.17 -5.19 -2.90
C PRO A 315 17.85 -3.99 -2.01
N ILE A 316 18.25 -4.03 -0.74
CA ILE A 316 17.89 -3.00 0.25
C ILE A 316 18.36 -1.61 -0.19
N SER A 317 19.53 -1.48 -0.82
CA SER A 317 20.02 -0.19 -1.33
C SER A 317 19.02 0.49 -2.27
N LYS A 318 18.43 -0.27 -3.21
CA LYS A 318 17.41 0.24 -4.14
C LYS A 318 16.12 0.60 -3.44
N VAL A 319 15.71 -0.18 -2.44
CA VAL A 319 14.54 0.14 -1.61
C VAL A 319 14.74 1.49 -0.94
N LEU A 320 15.89 1.70 -0.28
CA LEU A 320 16.20 2.96 0.39
C LEU A 320 16.27 4.14 -0.60
N THR A 321 16.81 3.95 -1.81
CA THR A 321 16.77 4.96 -2.87
C THR A 321 15.33 5.34 -3.26
N ILE A 322 14.42 4.38 -3.37
CA ILE A 322 13.00 4.65 -3.66
C ILE A 322 12.36 5.46 -2.51
N LEU A 323 12.67 5.14 -1.25
CA LEU A 323 12.18 5.92 -0.11
C LEU A 323 12.71 7.37 -0.16
N ILE A 324 13.97 7.58 -0.55
CA ILE A 324 14.55 8.92 -0.77
C ILE A 324 13.78 9.68 -1.87
N GLN A 325 13.41 9.01 -2.97
CA GLN A 325 12.59 9.61 -4.01
C GLN A 325 11.20 10.02 -3.50
N HIS A 326 10.58 9.19 -2.66
CA HIS A 326 9.32 9.54 -2.00
C HIS A 326 9.48 10.78 -1.11
N ALA A 327 10.56 10.86 -0.33
CA ALA A 327 10.84 12.00 0.52
C ALA A 327 11.15 13.29 -0.27
N ASN A 328 11.90 13.18 -1.36
CA ASN A 328 12.24 14.30 -2.23
C ASN A 328 11.03 14.83 -3.02
N SER A 329 10.09 13.95 -3.36
CA SER A 329 8.83 14.33 -4.01
C SER A 329 7.74 14.78 -3.02
N GLY A 330 8.04 14.80 -1.72
CA GLY A 330 7.11 15.26 -0.67
C GLY A 330 6.01 14.26 -0.32
N LYS A 331 6.10 13.00 -0.77
CA LYS A 331 5.12 11.95 -0.42
C LYS A 331 5.21 11.53 1.05
N VAL A 332 6.38 11.70 1.65
CA VAL A 332 6.71 11.33 3.02
C VAL A 332 7.70 12.35 3.61
N GLY A 333 7.68 12.57 4.92
CA GLY A 333 8.57 13.48 5.62
C GLY A 333 10.04 13.05 5.57
N LYS A 334 10.93 13.97 5.19
CA LYS A 334 12.37 13.71 5.04
C LYS A 334 13.06 13.29 6.33
N GLU A 335 12.67 13.85 7.47
CA GLU A 335 13.25 13.49 8.77
C GLU A 335 12.91 12.04 9.14
N MET A 336 11.64 11.62 8.97
CA MET A 336 11.25 10.23 9.21
C MET A 336 11.93 9.26 8.24
N THR A 337 12.05 9.63 6.96
CA THR A 337 12.81 8.84 5.98
C THR A 337 14.29 8.73 6.35
N TYR A 338 14.93 9.81 6.81
CA TYR A 338 16.31 9.78 7.30
C TYR A 338 16.47 8.77 8.43
N MET A 339 15.60 8.86 9.44
CA MET A 339 15.63 7.98 10.61
C MET A 339 15.42 6.51 10.24
N TRP A 340 14.49 6.26 9.31
CA TRP A 340 14.23 4.94 8.76
C TRP A 340 15.47 4.36 8.07
N ILE A 341 16.04 5.11 7.12
CA ILE A 341 17.24 4.71 6.37
C ILE A 341 18.41 4.43 7.31
N LYS A 342 18.65 5.30 8.29
CA LYS A 342 19.75 5.14 9.25
C LYS A 342 19.58 3.89 10.10
N SER A 343 18.35 3.60 10.55
CA SER A 343 18.03 2.35 11.24
C SER A 343 18.29 1.13 10.35
N GLU A 344 17.80 1.13 9.10
CA GLU A 344 18.00 0.01 8.16
C GLU A 344 19.47 -0.24 7.84
N LEU A 345 20.27 0.80 7.59
CA LEU A 345 21.70 0.66 7.34
C LEU A 345 22.47 0.10 8.55
N SER A 346 22.03 0.43 9.78
CA SER A 346 22.70 -0.07 10.99
C SER A 346 22.46 -1.57 11.24
N LYS A 347 21.31 -2.10 10.80
CA LYS A 347 20.92 -3.49 10.99
C LYS A 347 21.43 -4.41 9.89
N ASN A 348 21.41 -3.92 8.65
CA ASN A 348 21.78 -4.72 7.50
C ASN A 348 23.31 -4.77 7.39
N LYS A 349 23.88 -5.98 7.47
CA LYS A 349 25.30 -6.20 7.17
C LYS A 349 25.51 -6.17 5.66
N ILE A 350 25.60 -4.96 5.12
CA ILE A 350 25.84 -4.75 3.69
C ILE A 350 27.30 -5.09 3.40
N SER A 351 27.52 -6.10 2.57
CA SER A 351 28.86 -6.53 2.16
C SER A 351 29.55 -5.48 1.28
N GLU A 352 30.89 -5.49 1.23
CA GLU A 352 31.64 -4.60 0.33
C GLU A 352 31.35 -4.89 -1.15
N ASP A 353 31.08 -6.15 -1.50
CA ASP A 353 30.70 -6.54 -2.86
C ASP A 353 29.35 -5.93 -3.25
N GLU A 354 28.37 -5.93 -2.34
CA GLU A 354 27.07 -5.30 -2.56
C GLU A 354 27.19 -3.77 -2.68
N LYS A 355 28.03 -3.15 -1.84
CA LYS A 355 28.33 -1.71 -1.96
C LYS A 355 28.97 -1.37 -3.31
N MET A 356 29.85 -2.22 -3.81
CA MET A 356 30.49 -2.03 -5.11
C MET A 356 29.49 -2.24 -6.26
N GLN A 357 28.61 -3.23 -6.15
CA GLN A 357 27.57 -3.51 -7.15
C GLN A 357 26.53 -2.37 -7.25
N PHE A 358 26.17 -1.75 -6.13
CA PHE A 358 25.15 -0.70 -6.05
C PHE A 358 25.76 0.66 -5.63
N ALA A 359 26.96 0.97 -6.12
CA ALA A 359 27.72 2.15 -5.68
C ALA A 359 26.98 3.48 -5.88
N ASP A 360 26.20 3.60 -6.96
CA ASP A 360 25.39 4.80 -7.22
C ASP A 360 24.25 4.96 -6.22
N ASP A 361 23.56 3.87 -5.85
CA ASP A 361 22.52 3.88 -4.83
C ASP A 361 23.10 4.33 -3.47
N PHE A 362 24.25 3.76 -3.07
CA PHE A 362 24.92 4.17 -1.83
C PHE A 362 25.41 5.61 -1.85
N LYS A 363 25.84 6.11 -3.01
CA LYS A 363 26.22 7.52 -3.16
C LYS A 363 25.01 8.45 -2.95
N GLU A 364 23.85 8.10 -3.51
CA GLU A 364 22.60 8.84 -3.30
C GLU A 364 22.15 8.81 -1.84
N ILE A 365 22.18 7.63 -1.21
CA ILE A 365 21.85 7.45 0.21
C ILE A 365 22.74 8.35 1.09
N ASN A 366 24.06 8.28 0.91
CA ASN A 366 25.00 9.09 1.70
C ASN A 366 24.81 10.59 1.47
N LEU A 367 24.51 11.00 0.23
CA LEU A 367 24.22 12.39 -0.09
C LEU A 367 22.95 12.88 0.61
N PHE A 368 21.88 12.08 0.61
CA PHE A 368 20.64 12.39 1.31
C PHE A 368 20.88 12.54 2.82
N LEU A 369 21.52 11.55 3.46
CA LEU A 369 21.82 11.58 4.89
C LEU A 369 22.66 12.82 5.27
N SER A 370 23.75 13.06 4.55
CA SER A 370 24.64 14.21 4.81
C SER A 370 23.93 15.55 4.62
N LYS A 371 22.98 15.62 3.69
CA LYS A 371 22.19 16.84 3.46
C LYS A 371 21.27 17.11 4.66
N GLN A 372 20.56 16.11 5.15
CA GLN A 372 19.66 16.26 6.30
C GLN A 372 20.43 16.63 7.58
N GLU A 373 21.61 16.03 7.81
CA GLU A 373 22.47 16.37 8.96
C GLU A 373 22.93 17.84 8.92
N LYS A 374 23.32 18.34 7.74
CA LYS A 374 23.70 19.74 7.56
C LYS A 374 22.54 20.71 7.76
N GLU A 375 21.37 20.37 7.23
CA GLU A 375 20.16 21.19 7.38
C GLU A 375 19.78 21.32 8.87
N ALA A 376 19.80 20.22 9.62
CA ALA A 376 19.52 20.22 11.06
C ALA A 376 20.56 21.00 11.89
N GLN A 377 21.85 20.93 11.55
CA GLN A 377 22.88 21.73 12.21
C GLN A 377 22.67 23.23 12.01
N VAL A 378 22.26 23.65 10.81
CA VAL A 378 21.98 25.07 10.52
C VAL A 378 20.78 25.57 11.32
N GLU A 379 19.72 24.76 11.42
CA GLU A 379 18.52 25.09 12.21
C GLU A 379 18.85 25.23 13.70
N PHE A 380 19.59 24.28 14.27
CA PHE A 380 20.05 24.33 15.65
C PHE A 380 20.91 25.58 15.94
N MET A 381 21.81 25.96 15.02
CA MET A 381 22.61 27.18 15.16
C MET A 381 21.76 28.45 15.07
N ALA A 382 20.66 28.44 14.33
CA ALA A 382 19.76 29.57 14.19
C ALA A 382 18.87 29.76 15.44
N GLU A 383 18.42 28.67 16.07
CA GLU A 383 17.65 28.72 17.32
C GLU A 383 18.49 29.19 18.53
N ALA A 384 19.79 28.91 18.51
CA ALA A 384 20.72 29.31 19.57
C ALA A 384 21.17 30.79 19.49
N ALA A 385 20.86 31.49 18.38
CA ALA A 385 21.27 32.87 18.12
C ALA A 385 20.14 33.86 18.37
#